data_AF-A0A453DXD2-F1
#
_entry.id   AF-A0A453DXD2-F1
#
_cell.length_a   1.000
_cell.length_b   1.000
_cell.length_c   1.000
_cell.angle_alpha   90.00
_cell.angle_beta   90.00
_cell.angle_gamma   90.00
#
_symmetry.space_group_name_H-M   'P 1'
#
loop_
_entity.id
_entity.type
_entity.pdbx_description
1 polymer ?
#
loop_
_entity_poly.entity_id
_entity_poly.type
_entity_poly.pdbx_seq_one_letter_code
_entity_poly.pdbx_strand_id
1 'polypeptide(L)'
;RSQIRATGEGAEVICRRGVFPAALASPIEEDDLLREILLRLPPQPSSLVRASAVCKQWRCAVTDPKFLRRFRLHHRKPPLLGLFHRRKDDIVFTPIMDRPDRIPPSRFDLHLLDIDSHTMWMVELLDCRHGRVLLMDTLWDEVIMCEPITGEQRRLTVPPEFVRNRFTGAVLCAAIDHDHVHGSCHSSPFNVVLISALGGNNQPIACVYSSETGEWGDIIPSSVSFELFYDHTPGLLVGTFIAGGCDGNDACYTR
;
A
#
# COMPACT_ATOMS: atom_id res chain seq x y z
N ARG A 1 -2.43 50.59 13.46
CA ARG A 1 -1.99 50.90 12.07
C ARG A 1 -0.49 50.66 12.07
N SER A 2 0.02 49.50 11.69
CA SER A 2 -0.03 48.90 10.36
C SER A 2 0.02 47.36 10.45
N GLN A 3 -0.67 46.70 9.52
CA GLN A 3 -0.66 45.25 9.29
C GLN A 3 0.52 44.87 8.39
N ILE A 4 1.11 43.69 8.63
CA ILE A 4 1.68 42.83 7.58
C ILE A 4 1.23 41.40 7.87
N ARG A 5 0.71 40.76 6.83
CA ARG A 5 0.12 39.42 6.76
C ARG A 5 1.09 38.49 6.01
N ALA A 6 0.84 37.18 6.10
CA ALA A 6 1.43 36.05 5.36
C ALA A 6 2.73 35.49 5.95
N THR A 7 2.97 34.18 6.05
CA THR A 7 2.26 32.98 5.58
C THR A 7 2.86 31.79 6.33
N GLY A 8 2.03 30.79 6.66
CA GLY A 8 2.52 29.52 7.19
C GLY A 8 3.13 28.69 6.06
N GLU A 9 4.43 28.42 6.17
CA GLU A 9 5.12 27.41 5.38
C GLU A 9 5.74 26.38 6.33
N GLY A 10 5.69 25.12 5.90
CA GLY A 10 6.00 23.94 6.67
C GLY A 10 7.37 24.00 7.34
N ALA A 11 7.41 23.59 8.60
CA ALA A 11 8.65 23.34 9.32
C ALA A 11 9.34 22.11 8.72
N GLU A 12 10.12 22.33 7.66
CA GLU A 12 11.12 21.37 7.20
C GLU A 12 12.16 21.22 8.32
N VAL A 13 12.34 19.99 8.82
CA VAL A 13 13.33 19.69 9.87
C VAL A 13 14.72 19.72 9.24
N ILE A 14 15.29 20.92 9.14
CA ILE A 14 16.68 21.11 8.72
C ILE A 14 17.58 20.73 9.90
N CYS A 15 18.09 19.50 9.89
CA CYS A 15 19.12 19.06 10.83
C CYS A 15 20.42 19.83 10.57
N ARG A 16 20.66 20.87 11.37
CA ARG A 16 21.93 21.62 11.33
C ARG A 16 23.11 20.68 11.62
N ARG A 17 24.07 20.64 10.69
CA ARG A 17 25.34 19.93 10.79
C ARG A 17 26.15 20.54 11.94
N GLY A 18 26.11 19.92 13.12
CA GLY A 18 26.94 20.32 14.24
C GLY A 18 28.40 20.00 13.94
N VAL A 19 29.23 21.03 13.81
CA VAL A 19 30.69 20.87 13.74
C VAL A 19 31.20 20.60 15.16
N PHE A 20 31.71 19.39 15.39
CA PHE A 20 32.52 19.07 16.58
C PHE A 20 34.00 19.06 16.21
N PRO A 21 34.93 19.49 17.09
CA PRO A 21 36.34 19.65 16.72
C PRO A 21 37.10 18.31 16.73
N ALA A 22 37.66 18.02 15.55
CA ALA A 22 38.83 17.24 15.17
C ALA A 22 39.39 16.14 16.12
N ALA A 23 39.20 14.89 15.68
CA ALA A 23 40.22 13.84 15.72
C ALA A 23 40.18 13.04 14.40
N LEU A 24 41.08 13.41 13.47
CA LEU A 24 41.66 12.71 12.29
C LEU A 24 41.02 11.49 11.59
N ALA A 25 39.72 11.23 11.71
CA ALA A 25 38.95 10.48 10.70
C ALA A 25 38.21 11.49 9.83
N SER A 26 38.22 11.32 8.51
CA SER A 26 37.45 12.22 7.65
C SER A 26 35.96 12.08 8.03
N PRO A 27 35.22 13.17 8.31
CA PRO A 27 33.81 13.09 8.71
C PRO A 27 32.89 12.44 7.66
N ILE A 28 33.42 12.21 6.46
CA ILE A 28 32.73 11.61 5.32
C ILE A 28 32.89 10.08 5.36
N GLU A 29 34.08 9.56 5.66
CA GLU A 29 34.30 8.10 5.79
C GLU A 29 33.53 7.48 6.96
N GLU A 30 33.40 8.20 8.08
CA GLU A 30 32.68 7.67 9.25
C GLU A 30 31.16 7.63 9.04
N ASP A 31 30.58 8.59 8.32
CA ASP A 31 29.15 8.58 7.96
C ASP A 31 28.85 7.47 6.94
N ASP A 32 29.76 7.24 5.99
CA ASP A 32 29.65 6.15 5.04
C ASP A 32 29.74 4.78 5.73
N LEU A 33 30.69 4.60 6.65
CA LEU A 33 30.79 3.37 7.47
C LEU A 33 29.56 3.15 8.35
N LEU A 34 29.02 4.21 8.96
CA LEU A 34 27.78 4.13 9.74
C LEU A 34 26.63 3.64 8.88
N ARG A 35 26.46 4.19 7.67
CA ARG A 35 25.41 3.76 6.73
C ARG A 35 25.61 2.30 6.32
N GLU A 36 26.84 1.85 6.08
CA GLU A 36 27.12 0.42 5.79
C GLU A 36 26.77 -0.51 6.95
N ILE A 37 27.03 -0.09 8.20
CA ILE A 37 26.62 -0.85 9.40
C ILE A 37 25.10 -0.92 9.49
N LEU A 38 24.43 0.23 9.33
CA LEU A 38 22.97 0.33 9.40
C LEU A 38 22.27 -0.47 8.29
N LEU A 39 22.87 -0.60 7.11
CA LEU A 39 22.35 -1.42 6.01
C LEU A 39 22.34 -2.92 6.31
N ARG A 40 23.19 -3.39 7.23
CA ARG A 40 23.24 -4.79 7.65
C ARG A 40 22.22 -5.12 8.74
N LEU A 41 21.52 -4.11 9.29
CA LEU A 41 20.43 -4.35 10.22
C LEU A 41 19.31 -5.12 9.52
N PRO A 42 18.67 -6.08 10.18
CA PRO A 42 17.63 -6.86 9.53
C PRO A 42 16.38 -6.00 9.27
N PRO A 43 15.57 -6.32 8.22
CA PRO A 43 14.55 -5.42 7.68
C PRO A 43 13.25 -5.34 8.49
N GLN A 44 13.27 -5.73 9.78
CA GLN A 44 12.08 -5.63 10.62
C GLN A 44 11.74 -4.18 10.98
N PRO A 45 10.45 -3.86 11.21
CA PRO A 45 10.00 -2.52 11.56
C PRO A 45 10.75 -1.89 12.75
N SER A 46 11.11 -2.68 13.77
CA SER A 46 11.78 -2.14 14.96
C SER A 46 13.26 -1.84 14.76
N SER A 47 13.93 -2.42 13.75
CA SER A 47 15.38 -2.30 13.56
C SER A 47 15.84 -0.86 13.36
N LEU A 48 15.26 -0.17 12.38
CA LEU A 48 15.59 1.23 12.10
C LEU A 48 15.07 2.18 13.19
N VAL A 49 13.93 1.86 13.81
CA VAL A 49 13.39 2.64 14.94
C VAL A 49 14.35 2.61 16.12
N ARG A 50 14.86 1.43 16.49
CA ARG A 50 15.84 1.27 17.55
C ARG A 50 17.16 1.95 17.22
N ALA A 51 17.64 1.81 15.98
CA ALA A 51 18.82 2.53 15.50
C ALA A 51 18.65 4.06 15.64
N SER A 52 17.47 4.59 15.28
CA SER A 52 17.17 6.02 15.39
C SER A 52 17.17 6.57 16.82
N ALA A 53 17.07 5.69 17.82
CA ALA A 53 17.08 6.04 19.23
C ALA A 53 18.48 6.13 19.83
N VAL A 54 19.52 5.62 19.15
CA VAL A 54 20.91 5.59 19.66
C VAL A 54 21.47 7.00 19.82
N CYS A 55 21.48 7.79 18.75
CA CYS A 55 21.94 9.18 18.78
C CYS A 55 21.37 10.00 17.60
N LYS A 56 21.60 11.31 17.59
CA LYS A 56 21.15 12.20 16.52
C LYS A 56 21.72 11.83 15.15
N GLN A 57 22.98 11.39 15.09
CA GLN A 57 23.63 11.01 13.83
C GLN A 57 22.98 9.75 13.24
N TRP A 58 22.77 8.71 14.06
CA TRP A 58 22.06 7.50 13.65
C TRP A 58 20.64 7.80 13.19
N ARG A 59 19.91 8.64 13.93
CA ARG A 59 18.58 9.12 13.52
C ARG A 59 18.62 9.76 12.15
N CYS A 60 19.52 10.71 11.92
CA CYS A 60 19.64 11.40 10.63
C CYS A 60 19.94 10.40 9.51
N ALA A 61 20.84 9.43 9.74
CA ALA A 61 21.18 8.42 8.76
C ALA A 61 19.98 7.52 8.38
N VAL A 62 19.23 7.02 9.37
CA VAL A 62 18.08 6.12 9.10
C VAL A 62 16.84 6.84 8.59
N THR A 63 16.73 8.15 8.78
CA THR A 63 15.64 8.97 8.19
C THR A 63 15.96 9.50 6.79
N ASP A 64 17.21 9.39 6.33
CA ASP A 64 17.60 9.85 4.99
C ASP A 64 16.88 9.01 3.91
N PRO A 65 16.10 9.64 3.01
CA PRO A 65 15.42 8.95 1.91
C PRO A 65 16.37 8.11 1.04
N LYS A 66 17.62 8.56 0.83
CA LYS A 66 18.62 7.82 0.05
C LYS A 66 19.04 6.54 0.77
N PHE A 67 19.26 6.61 2.08
CA PHE A 67 19.56 5.44 2.90
C PHE A 67 18.38 4.46 2.90
N LEU A 68 17.16 4.94 3.12
CA LEU A 68 15.95 4.10 3.12
C LEU A 68 15.74 3.40 1.77
N ARG A 69 15.99 4.08 0.65
CA ARG A 69 15.98 3.47 -0.70
C ARG A 69 17.03 2.36 -0.80
N ARG A 70 18.27 2.63 -0.38
CA ARG A 70 19.35 1.63 -0.37
C ARG A 70 19.03 0.44 0.54
N PHE A 71 18.47 0.68 1.71
CA PHE A 71 18.06 -0.36 2.66
C PHE A 71 17.02 -1.30 2.04
N ARG A 72 15.98 -0.74 1.42
CA ARG A 72 14.97 -1.53 0.70
C ARG A 72 15.57 -2.31 -0.47
N LEU A 73 16.44 -1.69 -1.28
CA LEU A 73 17.16 -2.37 -2.37
C LEU A 73 18.04 -3.52 -1.87
N HIS A 74 18.70 -3.32 -0.72
CA HIS A 74 19.57 -4.34 -0.11
C HIS A 74 18.77 -5.56 0.33
N HIS A 75 17.61 -5.36 0.97
CA HIS A 75 16.81 -6.47 1.48
C HIS A 75 15.83 -7.06 0.46
N ARG A 76 15.46 -6.32 -0.59
CA ARG A 76 14.56 -6.65 -1.72
C ARG A 76 13.12 -7.05 -1.36
N LYS A 77 12.91 -7.83 -0.31
CA LYS A 77 11.63 -8.36 0.13
C LYS A 77 11.24 -7.71 1.47
N PRO A 78 10.28 -6.78 1.48
CA PRO A 78 9.77 -6.24 2.74
C PRO A 78 9.13 -7.35 3.59
N PRO A 79 9.19 -7.25 4.93
CA PRO A 79 8.56 -8.21 5.82
C PRO A 79 7.03 -8.17 5.66
N LEU A 80 6.38 -9.32 5.78
CA LEU A 80 4.91 -9.37 5.85
C LEU A 80 4.46 -8.83 7.21
N LEU A 81 3.72 -7.72 7.21
CA LEU A 81 3.30 -7.04 8.44
C LEU A 81 2.05 -7.68 9.05
N GLY A 82 1.14 -8.14 8.17
CA GLY A 82 -0.10 -8.77 8.57
C GLY A 82 -1.02 -9.04 7.40
N LEU A 83 -2.27 -9.30 7.71
CA LEU A 83 -3.32 -9.57 6.75
C LEU A 83 -4.57 -8.75 7.03
N PHE A 84 -5.23 -8.28 5.97
CA PHE A 84 -6.58 -7.77 6.04
C PHE A 84 -7.55 -8.91 5.73
N HIS A 85 -8.61 -9.01 6.51
CA HIS A 85 -9.64 -10.00 6.28
C HIS A 85 -11.01 -9.52 6.76
N ARG A 86 -12.05 -10.11 6.18
CA ARG A 86 -13.43 -9.88 6.60
C ARG A 86 -13.69 -10.57 7.94
N ARG A 87 -14.27 -9.85 8.91
CA ARG A 87 -14.71 -10.39 10.19
C ARG A 87 -16.13 -9.93 10.50
N LYS A 88 -17.12 -10.80 10.26
CA LYS A 88 -18.56 -10.56 10.46
C LYS A 88 -19.07 -9.28 9.78
N ASP A 89 -18.92 -8.16 10.47
CA ASP A 89 -19.43 -6.83 10.11
C ASP A 89 -18.30 -5.80 10.00
N ASP A 90 -17.04 -6.22 9.87
CA ASP A 90 -15.89 -5.32 9.72
C ASP A 90 -14.79 -5.91 8.81
N ILE A 91 -13.88 -5.05 8.34
CA ILE A 91 -12.63 -5.44 7.68
C ILE A 91 -11.49 -5.09 8.62
N VAL A 92 -10.82 -6.11 9.13
CA VAL A 92 -9.84 -5.94 10.20
C VAL A 92 -8.44 -6.30 9.74
N PHE A 93 -7.45 -5.60 10.30
CA PHE A 93 -6.04 -5.95 10.16
C PHE A 93 -5.57 -6.87 11.29
N THR A 94 -5.05 -8.04 10.94
CA THR A 94 -4.44 -8.98 11.88
C THR A 94 -2.92 -8.98 11.69
N PRO A 95 -2.14 -8.48 12.68
CA PRO A 95 -0.68 -8.52 12.60
C PRO A 95 -0.17 -9.96 12.73
N ILE A 96 0.80 -10.32 11.91
CA ILE A 96 1.41 -11.67 11.96
C ILE A 96 2.76 -11.67 12.67
N MET A 97 3.37 -10.50 12.87
CA MET A 97 4.67 -10.39 13.51
C MET A 97 4.56 -10.50 15.03
N ASP A 98 5.59 -11.08 15.64
CA ASP A 98 5.74 -11.11 17.09
C ASP A 98 6.32 -9.81 17.64
N ARG A 99 6.19 -9.61 18.95
CA ARG A 99 6.89 -8.52 19.63
C ARG A 99 8.40 -8.71 19.46
N PRO A 100 9.17 -7.64 19.19
CA PRO A 100 8.81 -6.21 19.26
C PRO A 100 8.22 -5.63 17.96
N ASP A 101 8.21 -6.39 16.88
CA ASP A 101 7.88 -5.92 15.52
C ASP A 101 6.38 -5.92 15.20
N ARG A 102 5.56 -6.46 16.12
CA ARG A 102 4.10 -6.44 16.03
C ARG A 102 3.56 -5.02 15.94
N ILE A 103 2.94 -4.70 14.81
CA ILE A 103 2.22 -3.45 14.61
C ILE A 103 0.82 -3.57 15.23
N PRO A 104 0.38 -2.62 16.09
CA PRO A 104 -0.98 -2.62 16.61
C PRO A 104 -2.03 -2.49 15.49
N PRO A 105 -3.13 -3.27 15.52
CA PRO A 105 -4.18 -3.19 14.51
C PRO A 105 -4.74 -1.79 14.25
N SER A 106 -4.86 -0.98 15.31
CA SER A 106 -5.36 0.39 15.24
C SER A 106 -4.50 1.34 14.39
N ARG A 107 -3.28 0.93 14.01
CA ARG A 107 -2.43 1.70 13.08
C ARG A 107 -2.84 1.54 11.62
N PHE A 108 -3.63 0.52 11.32
CA PHE A 108 -4.12 0.19 9.98
C PHE A 108 -5.65 0.03 9.98
N ASP A 109 -6.31 0.75 10.88
CA ASP A 109 -7.76 0.92 10.82
C ASP A 109 -8.08 1.73 9.56
N LEU A 110 -8.95 1.18 8.71
CA LEU A 110 -9.28 1.79 7.43
C LEU A 110 -10.21 3.00 7.60
N HIS A 111 -10.90 3.12 8.74
CA HIS A 111 -11.83 4.23 9.02
C HIS A 111 -12.70 4.60 7.81
N LEU A 112 -13.39 3.62 7.21
CA LEU A 112 -14.14 3.81 5.97
C LEU A 112 -15.15 4.95 6.12
N LEU A 113 -14.83 6.08 5.50
CA LEU A 113 -15.60 7.31 5.64
C LEU A 113 -16.94 7.09 4.93
N ASP A 114 -18.01 7.57 5.57
CA ASP A 114 -19.40 7.47 5.08
C ASP A 114 -19.99 6.04 5.03
N ILE A 115 -19.30 5.05 5.59
CA ILE A 115 -19.83 3.69 5.78
C ILE A 115 -20.17 3.51 7.26
N ASP A 116 -21.46 3.41 7.57
CA ASP A 116 -21.90 3.14 8.93
C ASP A 116 -21.80 1.64 9.25
N SER A 117 -21.91 1.29 10.53
CA SER A 117 -21.88 -0.11 10.97
C SER A 117 -23.00 -0.97 10.37
N HIS A 118 -24.07 -0.35 9.86
CA HIS A 118 -25.21 -1.03 9.29
C HIS A 118 -25.07 -1.29 7.78
N THR A 119 -24.16 -0.61 7.09
CA THR A 119 -23.85 -0.82 5.66
C THR A 119 -22.50 -1.51 5.43
N MET A 120 -21.69 -1.70 6.48
CA MET A 120 -20.39 -2.39 6.39
C MET A 120 -20.46 -3.83 5.84
N TRP A 121 -21.62 -4.50 5.91
CA TRP A 121 -21.84 -5.81 5.28
C TRP A 121 -21.94 -5.78 3.76
N MET A 122 -22.13 -4.59 3.17
CA MET A 122 -22.11 -4.35 1.73
C MET A 122 -20.70 -4.08 1.19
N VAL A 123 -19.68 -4.03 2.06
CA VAL A 123 -18.29 -3.79 1.70
C VAL A 123 -17.53 -5.10 1.58
N GLU A 124 -16.96 -5.35 0.41
CA GLU A 124 -16.17 -6.55 0.10
C GLU A 124 -14.68 -6.19 -0.05
N LEU A 125 -13.79 -7.04 0.48
CA LEU A 125 -12.35 -6.91 0.32
C LEU A 125 -11.93 -7.60 -0.98
N LEU A 126 -11.41 -6.84 -1.95
CA LEU A 126 -11.00 -7.37 -3.25
C LEU A 126 -9.50 -7.74 -3.28
N ASP A 127 -8.64 -6.86 -2.79
CA ASP A 127 -7.19 -7.04 -2.83
C ASP A 127 -6.49 -6.24 -1.72
N CYS A 128 -5.29 -6.67 -1.32
CA CYS A 128 -4.36 -5.84 -0.55
C CYS A 128 -2.96 -6.09 -1.07
N ARG A 129 -2.43 -5.11 -1.82
CA ARG A 129 -1.09 -5.17 -2.40
C ARG A 129 -0.46 -3.80 -2.35
N HIS A 130 0.88 -3.79 -2.31
CA HIS A 130 1.68 -2.58 -2.51
C HIS A 130 1.39 -1.45 -1.49
N GLY A 131 0.98 -1.82 -0.27
CA GLY A 131 0.61 -0.87 0.78
C GLY A 131 -0.77 -0.22 0.58
N ARG A 132 -1.61 -0.79 -0.29
CA ARG A 132 -2.98 -0.34 -0.57
C ARG A 132 -3.98 -1.46 -0.29
N VAL A 133 -5.19 -1.09 0.06
CA VAL A 133 -6.33 -2.01 0.24
C VAL A 133 -7.42 -1.62 -0.75
N LEU A 134 -7.88 -2.59 -1.53
CA LEU A 134 -8.93 -2.41 -2.52
C LEU A 134 -10.22 -3.03 -2.00
N LEU A 135 -11.26 -2.23 -1.89
CA LEU A 135 -12.58 -2.62 -1.43
C LEU A 135 -13.63 -2.33 -2.50
N MET A 136 -14.74 -3.05 -2.44
CA MET A 136 -15.94 -2.78 -3.22
C MET A 136 -17.08 -2.42 -2.28
N ASP A 137 -17.68 -1.26 -2.51
CA ASP A 137 -18.94 -0.84 -1.89
C ASP A 137 -20.09 -1.21 -2.83
N THR A 138 -20.75 -2.32 -2.53
CA THR A 138 -21.84 -2.86 -3.37
C THR A 138 -23.13 -2.05 -3.28
N LEU A 139 -23.27 -1.17 -2.28
CA LEU A 139 -24.45 -0.31 -2.15
C LEU A 139 -24.39 0.84 -3.16
N TRP A 140 -23.20 1.40 -3.36
CA TRP A 140 -22.97 2.55 -4.22
C TRP A 140 -22.38 2.20 -5.59
N ASP A 141 -22.07 0.92 -5.82
CA ASP A 141 -21.33 0.46 -7.01
C ASP A 141 -20.01 1.23 -7.16
N GLU A 142 -19.25 1.35 -6.07
CA GLU A 142 -17.99 2.10 -6.03
C GLU A 142 -16.83 1.23 -5.53
N VAL A 143 -15.68 1.42 -6.16
CA VAL A 143 -14.43 0.82 -5.69
C VAL A 143 -13.73 1.81 -4.77
N ILE A 144 -13.40 1.37 -3.57
CA ILE A 144 -12.70 2.17 -2.57
C ILE A 144 -11.25 1.71 -2.49
N MET A 145 -10.34 2.62 -2.79
CA MET A 145 -8.90 2.45 -2.57
C MET A 145 -8.52 3.10 -1.25
N CYS A 146 -7.98 2.32 -0.32
CA CYS A 146 -7.50 2.82 0.96
C CYS A 146 -5.97 2.72 1.05
N GLU A 147 -5.34 3.75 1.60
CA GLU A 147 -3.94 3.74 2.01
C GLU A 147 -3.85 3.64 3.54
N PRO A 148 -3.60 2.45 4.11
CA PRO A 148 -3.68 2.26 5.57
C PRO A 148 -2.66 3.07 6.38
N ILE A 149 -1.53 3.47 5.76
CA ILE A 149 -0.46 4.23 6.43
C ILE A 149 -0.84 5.71 6.56
N THR A 150 -1.42 6.30 5.51
CA THR A 150 -1.75 7.73 5.43
C THR A 150 -3.19 8.00 5.87
N GLY A 151 -4.06 6.99 5.84
CA GLY A 151 -5.50 7.12 6.02
C GLY A 151 -6.20 7.71 4.80
N GLU A 152 -5.50 7.92 3.68
CA GLU A 152 -6.10 8.45 2.45
C GLU A 152 -7.05 7.40 1.85
N GLN A 153 -8.21 7.87 1.39
CA GLN A 153 -9.19 7.06 0.69
C GLN A 153 -9.57 7.71 -0.63
N ARG A 154 -9.71 6.90 -1.67
CA ARG A 154 -10.18 7.32 -2.99
C ARG A 154 -11.30 6.41 -3.44
N ARG A 155 -12.46 6.99 -3.69
CA ARG A 155 -13.63 6.28 -4.22
C ARG A 155 -13.65 6.45 -5.75
N LEU A 156 -13.87 5.35 -6.46
CA LEU A 156 -13.90 5.28 -7.92
C LEU A 156 -15.26 4.76 -8.33
N THR A 157 -16.01 5.54 -9.11
CA THR A 157 -17.25 5.08 -9.72
C THR A 157 -16.94 3.93 -10.67
N VAL A 158 -17.64 2.81 -10.50
CA VAL A 158 -17.46 1.63 -11.34
C VAL A 158 -18.02 1.88 -12.75
N PRO A 159 -17.37 1.41 -13.84
CA PRO A 159 -17.92 1.57 -15.18
C PRO A 159 -19.30 0.92 -15.32
N PRO A 160 -20.23 1.49 -16.12
CA PRO A 160 -21.61 1.02 -16.23
C PRO A 160 -21.78 -0.47 -16.54
N GLU A 161 -20.85 -1.05 -17.29
CA GLU A 161 -20.83 -2.47 -17.68
C GLU A 161 -20.58 -3.42 -16.49
N PHE A 162 -20.04 -2.89 -15.39
CA PHE A 162 -19.75 -3.62 -14.15
C PHE A 162 -20.78 -3.35 -13.05
N VAL A 163 -21.63 -2.34 -13.19
CA VAL A 163 -22.69 -2.00 -12.22
C VAL A 163 -23.65 -3.17 -12.05
N ARG A 164 -23.91 -3.56 -10.80
CA ARG A 164 -24.73 -4.74 -10.43
C ARG A 164 -24.26 -6.08 -11.01
N ASN A 165 -23.12 -6.10 -11.71
CA ASN A 165 -22.46 -7.32 -12.11
C ASN A 165 -21.47 -7.72 -11.02
N ARG A 166 -21.31 -9.02 -10.84
CA ARG A 166 -20.32 -9.55 -9.92
C ARG A 166 -18.96 -9.48 -10.62
N PHE A 167 -17.97 -8.89 -9.97
CA PHE A 167 -16.62 -8.74 -10.51
C PHE A 167 -15.58 -8.92 -9.41
N THR A 168 -14.34 -9.20 -9.80
CA THR A 168 -13.16 -9.15 -8.93
C THR A 168 -12.29 -7.95 -9.32
N GLY A 169 -11.46 -7.49 -8.39
CA GLY A 169 -10.49 -6.43 -8.65
C GLY A 169 -9.10 -6.75 -8.13
N ALA A 170 -8.10 -6.08 -8.69
CA ALA A 170 -6.73 -6.11 -8.18
C ALA A 170 -6.06 -4.73 -8.33
N VAL A 171 -5.14 -4.42 -7.42
CA VAL A 171 -4.31 -3.21 -7.50
C VAL A 171 -2.90 -3.55 -7.99
N LEU A 172 -2.45 -2.82 -9.01
CA LEU A 172 -1.14 -2.96 -9.61
C LEU A 172 -0.32 -1.70 -9.39
N CYS A 173 0.97 -1.86 -9.11
CA CYS A 173 1.89 -0.73 -9.12
C CYS A 173 2.22 -0.41 -10.59
N ALA A 174 2.08 0.85 -10.99
CA ALA A 174 2.37 1.31 -12.35
C ALA A 174 3.79 1.91 -12.48
N ALA A 175 4.64 1.76 -11.47
CA ALA A 175 6.02 2.24 -11.54
C ALA A 175 6.80 1.50 -12.65
N ILE A 176 7.38 2.27 -13.58
CA ILE A 176 8.05 1.77 -14.79
C ILE A 176 9.52 1.40 -14.53
N ASP A 177 10.08 1.81 -13.39
CA ASP A 177 11.51 1.61 -13.08
C ASP A 177 11.80 0.14 -12.75
N HIS A 178 12.75 -0.47 -13.46
CA HIS A 178 13.14 -1.89 -13.26
C HIS A 178 13.84 -2.12 -11.90
N ASP A 179 14.32 -1.04 -11.27
CA ASP A 179 14.87 -1.04 -9.91
C ASP A 179 13.82 -0.67 -8.84
N HIS A 180 12.54 -0.62 -9.21
CA HIS A 180 11.44 -0.40 -8.28
C HIS A 180 11.36 -1.55 -7.27
N VAL A 181 11.73 -1.25 -6.02
CA VAL A 181 11.50 -2.18 -4.90
C VAL A 181 10.08 -1.97 -4.39
N HIS A 182 9.30 -3.06 -4.31
CA HIS A 182 7.90 -3.06 -3.86
C HIS A 182 7.66 -2.68 -2.38
N GLY A 183 8.53 -1.88 -1.76
CA GLY A 183 8.41 -1.33 -0.41
C GLY A 183 8.22 0.19 -0.37
N SER A 184 7.97 0.85 -1.52
CA SER A 184 7.64 2.29 -1.61
C SER A 184 6.53 2.59 -2.61
N CYS A 185 5.77 1.58 -3.02
CA CYS A 185 4.67 1.71 -3.97
C CYS A 185 3.49 2.52 -3.45
N HIS A 186 3.38 2.72 -2.14
CA HIS A 186 2.26 3.44 -1.54
C HIS A 186 2.17 4.88 -2.05
N SER A 187 3.27 5.46 -2.54
CA SER A 187 3.29 6.78 -3.20
C SER A 187 3.48 6.72 -4.71
N SER A 188 3.61 5.53 -5.29
CA SER A 188 3.73 5.39 -6.75
C SER A 188 2.35 5.44 -7.41
N PRO A 189 2.29 5.84 -8.68
CA PRO A 189 1.13 5.57 -9.52
C PRO A 189 0.72 4.10 -9.46
N PHE A 190 -0.57 3.86 -9.60
CA PHE A 190 -1.17 2.55 -9.54
C PHE A 190 -2.28 2.41 -10.58
N ASN A 191 -2.54 1.17 -10.96
CA ASN A 191 -3.69 0.81 -11.76
C ASN A 191 -4.64 -0.06 -10.93
N VAL A 192 -5.94 0.07 -11.18
CA VAL A 192 -6.95 -0.86 -10.67
C VAL A 192 -7.50 -1.62 -11.85
N VAL A 193 -7.45 -2.95 -11.77
CA VAL A 193 -8.01 -3.83 -12.80
C VAL A 193 -9.28 -4.43 -12.25
N LEU A 194 -10.39 -4.29 -12.96
CA LEU A 194 -11.64 -4.99 -12.69
C LEU A 194 -11.87 -6.06 -13.75
N ILE A 195 -12.36 -7.22 -13.33
CA ILE A 195 -12.69 -8.34 -14.21
C ILE A 195 -14.05 -8.92 -13.83
N SER A 196 -14.95 -9.01 -14.80
CA SER A 196 -16.26 -9.65 -14.66
C SER A 196 -16.35 -10.86 -15.61
N ALA A 197 -16.88 -11.99 -15.12
CA ALA A 197 -17.16 -13.17 -15.93
C ALA A 197 -18.48 -13.07 -16.73
N LEU A 198 -19.31 -12.06 -16.42
CA LEU A 198 -20.65 -11.90 -16.98
C LEU A 198 -20.77 -10.48 -17.57
N GLY A 199 -20.20 -10.26 -18.74
CA GLY A 199 -20.51 -9.08 -19.55
C GLY A 199 -21.90 -9.21 -20.19
N GLY A 200 -22.41 -8.12 -20.80
CA GLY A 200 -23.76 -8.05 -21.38
C GLY A 200 -24.11 -9.13 -22.44
N ASN A 201 -23.10 -9.85 -22.97
CA ASN A 201 -23.26 -10.96 -23.92
C ASN A 201 -22.79 -12.33 -23.34
N ASN A 202 -22.74 -12.50 -22.02
CA ASN A 202 -22.11 -13.66 -21.35
C ASN A 202 -20.61 -13.84 -21.66
N GLN A 203 -19.96 -12.80 -22.20
CA GLN A 203 -18.52 -12.79 -22.44
C GLN A 203 -17.82 -12.07 -21.29
N PRO A 204 -16.67 -12.57 -20.82
CA PRO A 204 -15.93 -11.88 -19.79
C PRO A 204 -15.34 -10.55 -20.26
N ILE A 205 -15.35 -9.57 -19.37
CA ILE A 205 -14.86 -8.20 -19.64
C ILE A 205 -13.86 -7.77 -18.57
N ALA A 206 -12.92 -6.93 -18.97
CA ALA A 206 -11.98 -6.28 -18.07
C ALA A 206 -11.93 -4.77 -18.33
N CYS A 207 -11.63 -4.00 -17.29
CA CYS A 207 -11.40 -2.56 -17.40
C CYS A 207 -10.26 -2.17 -16.46
N VAL A 208 -9.50 -1.15 -16.84
CA VAL A 208 -8.33 -0.68 -16.09
C VAL A 208 -8.46 0.80 -15.79
N TYR A 209 -8.44 1.16 -14.52
CA TYR A 209 -8.28 2.53 -14.06
C TYR A 209 -6.80 2.85 -13.93
N SER A 210 -6.37 4.04 -14.36
CA SER A 210 -5.04 4.57 -14.08
C SER A 210 -5.11 5.74 -13.12
N SER A 211 -4.29 5.71 -12.07
CA SER A 211 -4.18 6.82 -11.13
C SER A 211 -3.53 8.07 -11.75
N GLU A 212 -2.80 7.91 -12.87
CA GLU A 212 -2.11 9.02 -13.55
C GLU A 212 -3.08 9.83 -14.40
N THR A 213 -3.96 9.15 -15.15
CA THR A 213 -4.99 9.82 -15.94
C THR A 213 -6.20 10.18 -15.09
N GLY A 214 -6.44 9.44 -14.01
CA GLY A 214 -7.64 9.57 -13.19
C GLY A 214 -8.88 8.97 -13.84
N GLU A 215 -8.71 8.14 -14.87
CA GLU A 215 -9.79 7.65 -15.72
C GLU A 215 -9.76 6.13 -15.87
N TRP A 216 -10.94 5.55 -16.08
CA TRP A 216 -11.09 4.19 -16.56
C TRP A 216 -10.81 4.15 -18.07
N GLY A 217 -10.04 3.16 -18.50
CA GLY A 217 -9.82 2.88 -19.92
C GLY A 217 -11.01 2.14 -20.56
N ASP A 218 -10.86 1.85 -21.85
CA ASP A 218 -11.88 1.13 -22.61
C ASP A 218 -12.16 -0.26 -22.04
N ILE A 219 -13.39 -0.74 -22.26
CA ILE A 219 -13.76 -2.10 -21.93
C ILE A 219 -13.01 -3.06 -22.85
N ILE A 220 -12.31 -4.02 -22.24
CA ILE A 220 -11.55 -5.05 -22.94
C ILE A 220 -12.35 -6.36 -22.88
N PRO A 221 -12.94 -6.82 -24.01
CA PRO A 221 -13.57 -8.12 -24.07
C PRO A 221 -12.50 -9.22 -24.06
N SER A 222 -12.71 -10.28 -23.28
CA SER A 222 -11.83 -11.46 -23.28
C SER A 222 -12.51 -12.64 -23.94
N SER A 223 -11.81 -13.34 -24.83
CA SER A 223 -12.26 -14.63 -25.40
C SER A 223 -11.94 -15.82 -24.50
N VAL A 224 -11.20 -15.61 -23.41
CA VAL A 224 -10.83 -16.65 -22.47
C VAL A 224 -11.97 -16.86 -21.48
N SER A 225 -12.59 -18.04 -21.52
CA SER A 225 -13.52 -18.48 -20.49
C SER A 225 -12.75 -18.66 -19.18
N PHE A 226 -13.11 -17.92 -18.15
CA PHE A 226 -12.61 -18.13 -16.80
C PHE A 226 -13.80 -18.36 -15.86
N GLU A 227 -13.74 -19.44 -15.09
CA GLU A 227 -14.68 -19.66 -13.99
C GLU A 227 -14.25 -18.78 -12.82
N LEU A 228 -14.93 -17.65 -12.62
CA LEU A 228 -14.82 -16.91 -11.37
C LEU A 228 -15.67 -17.66 -10.34
N PHE A 229 -15.02 -18.51 -9.54
CA PHE A 229 -15.62 -19.03 -8.33
C PHE A 229 -15.69 -17.90 -7.30
N TYR A 230 -16.88 -17.36 -7.11
CA TYR A 230 -17.15 -16.37 -6.07
C TYR A 230 -17.33 -17.06 -4.72
N ASP A 231 -16.27 -17.70 -4.23
CA ASP A 231 -16.08 -17.76 -2.79
C ASP A 231 -15.28 -16.53 -2.40
N HIS A 232 -15.54 -16.02 -1.19
CA HIS A 232 -15.07 -14.75 -0.62
C HIS A 232 -13.53 -14.56 -0.54
N THR A 233 -12.78 -15.36 -1.28
CA THR A 233 -11.33 -15.32 -1.42
C THR A 233 -10.87 -14.12 -2.24
N PRO A 234 -9.87 -13.35 -1.75
CA PRO A 234 -9.28 -12.29 -2.51
C PRO A 234 -8.44 -12.79 -3.68
N GLY A 235 -8.44 -12.05 -4.79
CA GLY A 235 -7.82 -12.47 -6.05
C GLY A 235 -6.30 -12.63 -5.92
N LEU A 236 -5.77 -13.83 -6.18
CA LEU A 236 -4.34 -14.11 -6.22
C LEU A 236 -3.79 -13.83 -7.64
N LEU A 237 -2.96 -12.79 -7.78
CA LEU A 237 -2.17 -12.58 -9.00
C LEU A 237 -1.03 -13.60 -9.05
N VAL A 238 -1.11 -14.54 -9.99
CA VAL A 238 0.00 -15.43 -10.36
C VAL A 238 0.53 -14.96 -11.72
N GLY A 239 1.60 -14.18 -11.70
CA GLY A 239 2.17 -13.58 -12.92
C GLY A 239 1.26 -12.49 -13.50
N THR A 240 0.88 -12.61 -14.78
CA THR A 240 -0.05 -11.70 -15.48
C THR A 240 -1.52 -12.13 -15.39
N PHE A 241 -1.83 -13.19 -14.64
CA PHE A 241 -3.17 -13.74 -14.52
C PHE A 241 -3.69 -13.55 -13.09
N ILE A 242 -4.91 -13.00 -12.96
CA ILE A 242 -5.65 -12.99 -11.70
C ILE A 242 -6.33 -14.37 -11.60
N ALA A 243 -5.85 -15.21 -10.70
CA ALA A 243 -6.48 -16.48 -10.36
C ALA A 243 -7.28 -16.30 -9.06
N GLY A 244 -8.59 -16.52 -9.11
CA GLY A 244 -9.38 -16.78 -7.90
C GLY A 244 -9.07 -18.21 -7.46
N GLY A 245 -8.43 -18.37 -6.30
CA GLY A 245 -7.98 -19.67 -5.81
C GLY A 245 -8.34 -19.85 -4.35
N CYS A 246 -8.98 -20.97 -4.04
CA CYS A 246 -9.42 -21.36 -2.71
C CYS A 246 -8.22 -21.63 -1.78
N ASP A 247 -8.18 -20.88 -0.68
CA ASP A 247 -7.94 -21.44 0.65
C ASP A 247 -8.94 -20.74 1.56
N GLY A 248 -9.62 -21.50 2.44
CA GLY A 248 -10.83 -21.09 3.17
C GLY A 248 -10.68 -20.00 4.24
N ASN A 249 -9.83 -19.00 3.99
CA ASN A 249 -9.71 -17.76 4.77
C ASN A 249 -9.64 -16.59 3.79
N ASP A 250 -10.67 -15.73 3.81
CA ASP A 250 -10.82 -14.48 3.05
C ASP A 250 -9.77 -13.41 3.44
N ALA A 251 -8.48 -13.70 3.23
CA ALA A 251 -7.36 -12.93 3.76
C ALA A 251 -6.43 -12.42 2.65
N CYS A 252 -6.28 -11.09 2.57
CA CYS A 252 -5.26 -10.45 1.75
C CYS A 252 -4.03 -10.13 2.60
N TYR A 253 -2.82 -10.30 2.06
CA TYR A 253 -1.58 -10.06 2.79
C TYR A 253 -0.99 -8.68 2.49
N THR A 254 -0.64 -7.91 3.52
CA THR A 254 0.06 -6.64 3.36
C THR A 254 1.56 -6.80 3.66
N ARG A 255 2.41 -6.17 2.84
CA ARG A 255 3.87 -6.16 2.98
C ARG A 255 4.38 -4.75 3.29
#